data_AF-A0A8T5E722-F1
#
_entry.id   AF-A0A8T5E722-F1
#
_cell.length_a   1.000
_cell.length_b   1.000
_cell.length_c   1.000
_cell.angle_alpha   90.00
_cell.angle_beta   90.00
_cell.angle_gamma   90.00
#
_symmetry.space_group_name_H-M   'P 1'
#
loop_
_entity.id
_entity.type
_entity.pdbx_description
1 polymer ?
#
loop_
_entity_poly.entity_id
_entity_poly.type
_entity_poly.pdbx_seq_one_letter_code
_entity_poly.pdbx_strand_id
1 'polypeptide(L)'
;MSEDPLETIIVQTINGAIATIPGYLQEIKENKDTLKVENAQEFVYGIVMGMALGMSGAILSAQDKPPTAEDQMRVRDIIYKHIPEIRERIFS
;
A
#
# COMPACT_ATOMS: atom_id res chain seq x y z
N MET A 1 9.38 -24.06 6.57
CA MET A 1 9.55 -23.26 5.34
C MET A 1 10.21 -21.98 5.75
N SER A 2 11.37 -21.64 5.19
CA SER A 2 11.99 -20.34 5.43
C SER A 2 11.11 -19.27 4.77
N GLU A 3 10.52 -18.38 5.56
CA GLU A 3 9.77 -17.23 5.05
C GLU A 3 10.66 -16.45 4.08
N ASP A 4 10.13 -16.09 2.92
CA ASP A 4 10.85 -15.31 1.93
C ASP A 4 11.07 -13.88 2.49
N PRO A 5 12.32 -13.44 2.70
CA PRO A 5 12.60 -12.15 3.30
C PRO A 5 11.99 -10.97 2.54
N LEU A 6 11.88 -11.08 1.20
CA LEU A 6 11.26 -10.05 0.37
C LEU A 6 9.75 -9.98 0.63
N GLU A 7 9.10 -11.14 0.73
CA GLU A 7 7.67 -11.23 1.02
C GLU A 7 7.34 -10.65 2.41
N THR A 8 8.17 -10.97 3.42
CA THR A 8 8.04 -10.38 4.76
C THR A 8 8.12 -8.86 4.73
N ILE A 9 9.10 -8.30 4.01
CA ILE A 9 9.28 -6.84 3.89
C ILE A 9 8.10 -6.19 3.16
N ILE A 10 7.58 -6.82 2.11
CA ILE A 10 6.40 -6.31 1.38
C ILE A 10 5.17 -6.31 2.29
N VAL A 11 4.93 -7.38 3.04
CA VAL A 11 3.82 -7.45 4.00
C VAL A 11 3.96 -6.37 5.07
N GLN A 12 5.16 -6.14 5.60
CA GLN A 12 5.41 -5.04 6.54
C GLN A 12 5.12 -3.67 5.91
N THR A 13 5.47 -3.47 4.63
CA THR A 13 5.19 -2.25 3.89
C THR A 13 3.68 -2.02 3.71
N ILE A 14 2.93 -3.07 3.39
CA ILE A 14 1.46 -3.04 3.29
C ILE A 14 0.86 -2.69 4.66
N ASN A 15 1.30 -3.33 5.74
CA ASN A 15 0.82 -3.06 7.09
C ASN A 15 1.11 -1.62 7.52
N GLY A 16 2.29 -1.09 7.17
CA GLY A 16 2.64 0.31 7.40
C GLY A 16 1.70 1.26 6.65
N ALA A 17 1.39 0.97 5.39
CA ALA A 17 0.43 1.76 4.61
C ALA A 17 -0.98 1.70 5.21
N ILE A 18 -1.45 0.51 5.61
CA ILE A 18 -2.76 0.32 6.28
C ILE A 18 -2.84 1.15 7.58
N ALA A 19 -1.76 1.20 8.36
CA ALA A 19 -1.75 1.95 9.62
C ALA A 19 -1.98 3.46 9.45
N THR A 20 -1.77 4.01 8.24
CA THR A 20 -2.01 5.43 7.93
C THR A 20 -3.47 5.77 7.61
N ILE A 21 -4.31 4.77 7.32
CA ILE A 21 -5.71 4.97 6.89
C ILE A 21 -6.50 5.90 7.82
N PRO A 22 -6.50 5.71 9.16
CA PRO A 22 -7.28 6.56 10.05
C PRO A 22 -6.83 8.03 10.01
N GLY A 23 -5.51 8.24 9.88
CA GLY A 23 -4.92 9.58 9.78
C GLY A 23 -5.40 10.33 8.54
N TYR A 24 -5.31 9.69 7.36
CA TYR A 24 -5.77 10.32 6.12
C TYR A 24 -7.27 10.57 6.10
N LEU A 25 -8.09 9.63 6.61
CA LEU A 25 -9.54 9.84 6.69
C LEU A 25 -9.88 11.02 7.60
N GLN A 26 -9.19 11.16 8.74
CA GLN A 26 -9.38 12.28 9.65
C GLN A 26 -8.94 13.60 9.01
N GLU A 27 -7.79 13.63 8.35
CA GLU A 27 -7.26 14.83 7.71
C GLU A 27 -8.17 15.33 6.57
N ILE A 28 -8.70 14.41 5.76
CA ILE A 28 -9.66 14.74 4.68
C ILE A 28 -10.93 15.33 5.27
N LYS A 29 -11.42 14.77 6.38
CA LYS A 29 -12.61 15.26 7.07
C LYS A 29 -12.39 16.66 7.65
N GLU A 30 -11.26 16.91 8.31
CA GLU A 30 -10.93 18.20 8.92
C GLU A 30 -10.69 19.30 7.88
N ASN A 31 -10.19 18.93 6.70
CA ASN A 31 -9.81 19.87 5.65
C ASN A 31 -10.76 19.83 4.44
N LYS A 32 -12.02 19.41 4.64
CA LYS A 32 -12.98 19.17 3.56
C LYS A 32 -13.15 20.35 2.59
N ASP A 33 -13.20 21.58 3.12
CA ASP A 33 -13.42 22.79 2.31
C ASP A 33 -12.23 23.12 1.40
N THR A 34 -11.03 22.73 1.82
CA THR A 34 -9.79 22.92 1.06
C THR A 34 -9.58 21.78 0.06
N LEU A 35 -9.66 20.54 0.53
CA LEU A 35 -9.31 19.35 -0.25
C LEU A 35 -10.39 18.97 -1.26
N LYS A 36 -11.66 19.24 -0.96
CA LYS A 36 -12.81 19.01 -1.87
C LYS A 36 -12.87 17.58 -2.43
N VAL A 37 -12.41 16.61 -1.65
CA VAL A 37 -12.47 15.19 -2.01
C VAL A 37 -13.91 14.70 -1.84
N GLU A 38 -14.53 14.28 -2.94
CA GLU A 38 -15.93 13.80 -2.94
C GLU A 38 -16.08 12.42 -2.28
N ASN A 39 -15.12 11.53 -2.53
CA ASN A 39 -15.10 10.18 -1.98
C ASN A 39 -13.78 9.94 -1.23
N ALA A 40 -13.80 10.25 0.07
CA ALA A 40 -12.62 10.13 0.93
C ALA A 40 -12.09 8.70 0.98
N GLN A 41 -12.98 7.70 1.04
CA GLN A 41 -12.59 6.29 1.11
C GLN A 41 -11.83 5.83 -0.14
N GLU A 42 -12.35 6.10 -1.34
CA GLU A 42 -11.67 5.71 -2.58
C GLU A 42 -10.38 6.51 -2.79
N PHE A 43 -10.34 7.77 -2.34
CA PHE A 43 -9.11 8.57 -2.36
C PHE A 43 -8.03 7.97 -1.45
N VAL A 44 -8.38 7.61 -0.20
CA VAL A 44 -7.46 6.95 0.73
C VAL A 44 -7.04 5.57 0.22
N TYR A 45 -7.95 4.82 -0.40
CA TYR A 45 -7.61 3.55 -1.07
C TYR A 45 -6.53 3.75 -2.14
N GLY A 46 -6.65 4.79 -2.97
CA GLY A 46 -5.63 5.16 -3.95
C GLY A 46 -4.28 5.48 -3.32
N ILE A 47 -4.27 6.24 -2.22
CA ILE A 47 -3.04 6.56 -1.47
C ILE A 47 -2.38 5.29 -0.94
N VAL A 48 -3.13 4.42 -0.25
CA VAL A 48 -2.59 3.20 0.36
C VAL A 48 -2.05 2.25 -0.70
N MET A 49 -2.76 2.08 -1.82
CA MET A 49 -2.28 1.26 -2.94
C MET A 49 -1.02 1.84 -3.58
N GLY A 50 -0.98 3.17 -3.78
CA GLY A 50 0.21 3.86 -4.30
C GLY A 50 1.42 3.72 -3.37
N MET A 51 1.19 3.85 -2.07
CA MET A 51 2.20 3.63 -1.03
C MET A 51 2.74 2.20 -1.06
N ALA A 52 1.87 1.19 -1.05
CA ALA A 52 2.27 -0.21 -1.06
C ALA A 52 3.07 -0.56 -2.33
N LEU A 53 2.58 -0.18 -3.52
CA LEU A 53 3.24 -0.46 -4.80
C LEU A 53 4.55 0.31 -4.95
N GLY A 54 4.53 1.61 -4.67
CA GLY A 54 5.68 2.50 -4.83
C GLY A 54 6.83 2.15 -3.89
N MET A 55 6.53 1.97 -2.60
CA MET A 55 7.56 1.60 -1.61
C MET A 55 8.11 0.20 -1.86
N SER A 56 7.25 -0.78 -2.16
CA SER A 56 7.72 -2.14 -2.49
C SER A 56 8.58 -2.15 -3.76
N GLY A 57 8.22 -1.35 -4.77
CA GLY A 57 9.04 -1.16 -5.97
C GLY A 57 10.40 -0.51 -5.69
N ALA A 58 10.45 0.45 -4.77
CA ALA A 58 11.70 1.08 -4.32
C ALA A 58 12.59 0.10 -3.56
N ILE A 59 12.02 -0.68 -2.62
CA ILE A 59 12.73 -1.73 -1.88
C ILE A 59 13.31 -2.79 -2.83
N LEU A 60 12.51 -3.20 -3.81
CA LEU A 60 12.94 -4.15 -4.82
C LEU A 60 14.07 -3.58 -5.71
N SER A 61 14.03 -2.29 -6.02
CA SER A 61 15.07 -1.61 -6.81
C SER A 61 16.36 -1.34 -6.03
N ALA A 62 16.29 -1.32 -4.70
CA ALA A 62 17.44 -1.10 -3.81
C ALA A 62 18.26 -2.38 -3.55
N GLN A 63 17.87 -3.52 -4.12
CA GLN A 63 18.62 -4.77 -4.03
C GLN A 63 19.95 -4.67 -4.82
N ASP A 64 20.94 -5.49 -4.45
CA ASP A 64 22.26 -5.51 -5.11
C ASP A 64 22.18 -5.79 -6.62
N LYS A 65 21.14 -6.50 -7.05
CA LYS A 65 20.87 -6.81 -8.45
C LYS A 65 19.61 -6.06 -8.91
N PRO A 66 19.62 -5.49 -10.12
CA PRO A 66 18.42 -4.92 -10.71
C PRO A 66 17.29 -5.96 -10.74
N PRO A 67 16.07 -5.60 -10.35
CA PRO A 67 14.97 -6.55 -10.31
C PRO A 67 14.52 -6.97 -11.69
N THR A 68 14.17 -8.24 -11.81
CA THR A 68 13.61 -8.80 -13.03
C THR A 68 12.12 -8.47 -13.17
N ALA A 69 11.56 -8.70 -14.36
CA ALA A 69 10.12 -8.58 -14.57
C ALA A 69 9.32 -9.58 -13.70
N GLU A 70 9.87 -10.76 -13.42
CA GLU A 70 9.26 -11.76 -12.56
C GLU A 70 9.21 -11.30 -11.11
N ASP A 71 10.28 -10.66 -10.62
CA ASP A 71 10.30 -10.07 -9.28
C ASP A 71 9.24 -8.98 -9.13
N GLN A 72 9.12 -8.10 -10.13
CA GLN A 72 8.10 -7.04 -10.15
C GLN A 72 6.67 -7.62 -10.16
N MET A 73 6.44 -8.67 -10.95
CA MET A 73 5.16 -9.37 -10.98
C MET A 73 4.84 -10.01 -9.63
N ARG A 74 5.83 -10.63 -8.99
CA ARG A 74 5.66 -11.24 -7.67
C ARG A 74 5.28 -10.22 -6.61
N VAL A 75 5.95 -9.06 -6.57
CA VAL A 75 5.61 -7.95 -5.66
C VAL A 75 4.17 -7.50 -5.87
N ARG A 76 3.78 -7.24 -7.12
CA ARG A 76 2.41 -6.86 -7.48
C ARG A 76 1.40 -7.88 -6.96
N ASP A 77 1.66 -9.17 -7.19
CA ASP A 77 0.72 -10.23 -6.83
C ASP A 77 0.57 -10.38 -5.31
N ILE A 78 1.65 -10.19 -4.54
CA ILE A 78 1.58 -10.15 -3.07
C ILE A 78 0.69 -8.98 -2.61
N ILE A 79 0.90 -7.79 -3.16
CA ILE A 79 0.10 -6.60 -2.81
C ILE A 79 -1.37 -6.82 -3.18
N TYR A 80 -1.64 -7.37 -4.35
CA TYR A 80 -3.01 -7.58 -4.83
C TYR A 80 -3.78 -8.59 -3.97
N LYS A 81 -3.10 -9.60 -3.40
CA LYS A 81 -3.73 -10.52 -2.42
C LYS A 81 -4.22 -9.80 -1.16
N HIS A 82 -3.65 -8.65 -0.81
CA HIS A 82 -4.04 -7.87 0.37
C HIS A 82 -5.11 -6.80 0.08
N ILE A 83 -5.53 -6.62 -1.19
CA ILE A 83 -6.61 -5.68 -1.54
C ILE A 83 -7.87 -5.90 -0.69
N PRO A 84 -8.36 -7.14 -0.45
CA PRO A 84 -9.56 -7.34 0.38
C PRO A 84 -9.40 -6.77 1.79
N GLU A 85 -8.27 -7.02 2.45
CA GLU A 85 -7.99 -6.50 3.79
C GLU A 85 -7.88 -4.96 3.78
N ILE A 86 -7.16 -4.39 2.80
CA ILE A 86 -7.05 -2.94 2.65
C ILE A 86 -8.44 -2.31 2.49
N ARG A 87 -9.30 -2.90 1.65
CA ARG A 87 -10.67 -2.42 1.46
C ARG A 87 -11.49 -2.57 2.73
N GLU A 88 -11.42 -3.71 3.42
CA GLU A 88 -12.12 -3.89 4.69
C GLU A 88 -11.76 -2.76 5.67
N ARG A 89 -10.48 -2.47 5.86
CA ARG A 89 -10.02 -1.40 6.77
C ARG A 89 -10.48 0.02 6.42
N ILE A 90 -10.85 0.28 5.17
CA ILE A 90 -11.27 1.61 4.69
C ILE A 90 -12.80 1.75 4.68
N PHE A 91 -13.51 0.67 4.37
CA PHE A 91 -14.94 0.68 4.08
C PHE A 91 -15.82 0.04 5.16
N SER A 92 -15.23 -0.58 6.21
CA SER A 92 -15.94 -1.15 7.36
C SER A 92 -16.25 -0.13 8.45
#